data_AF-A0A2H0DIS3-F1
#
_entry.id   AF-A0A2H0DIS3-F1
#
_cell.length_a   1.000
_cell.length_b   1.000
_cell.length_c   1.000
_cell.angle_alpha   90.00
_cell.angle_beta   90.00
_cell.angle_gamma   90.00
#
_symmetry.space_group_name_H-M   'P 1'
#
loop_
_entity.id
_entity.type
_entity.pdbx_description
1 polymer ?
#
loop_
_entity_poly.entity_id
_entity_poly.type
_entity_poly.pdbx_seq_one_letter_code
_entity_poly.pdbx_strand_id
1 'polypeptide(L)'
;MAGFGHTLFNAGSAIATIGASGAIAGVMGAYFVLFPRARVLTLFPIFIIPLWFEIPAVLYLGFWFLTQILSGVVGLGPRFEAVAWWAHIGGFLAGVYFVLRFVKRRR
;
A
#
# COMPACT_ATOMS: atom_id res chain seq x y z
N MET A 1 -3.12 1.19 13.90
CA MET A 1 -3.33 0.12 12.89
C MET A 1 -2.04 -0.20 12.12
N ALA A 2 -1.40 0.77 11.44
CA ALA A 2 -0.12 0.53 10.72
C ALA A 2 1.02 0.00 11.61
N GLY A 3 1.17 0.53 12.83
CA GLY A 3 2.16 0.02 13.79
C GLY A 3 1.82 -1.36 14.35
N PHE A 4 0.53 -1.68 14.54
CA PHE A 4 0.09 -2.93 15.20
C PHE A 4 0.37 -4.17 14.36
N GLY A 5 0.22 -4.10 13.03
CA GLY A 5 0.53 -5.21 12.14
C GLY A 5 2.03 -5.50 12.08
N HIS A 6 2.88 -4.46 12.07
CA HIS A 6 4.33 -4.64 12.09
C HIS A 6 4.81 -5.19 13.44
N THR A 7 4.28 -4.70 14.56
CA THR A 7 4.63 -5.20 15.90
C THR A 7 4.19 -6.64 16.14
N LEU A 8 3.12 -7.13 15.50
CA LEU A 8 2.66 -8.51 15.66
C LEU A 8 3.60 -9.53 14.97
N PHE A 9 4.19 -9.14 13.84
CA PHE A 9 5.09 -10.01 13.06
C PHE A 9 6.58 -9.75 13.34
N ASN A 10 6.94 -8.63 13.98
CA ASN A 10 8.31 -8.24 14.36
C ASN A 10 8.41 -7.80 15.83
N ALA A 11 7.85 -8.58 16.75
CA ALA A 11 7.80 -8.25 18.18
C ALA A 11 9.18 -8.11 18.88
N GLY A 12 10.29 -8.46 18.20
CA GLY A 12 11.67 -8.32 18.70
C GLY A 12 12.48 -7.15 18.11
N SER A 13 11.91 -6.36 17.19
CA SER A 13 12.63 -5.26 16.54
C SER A 13 12.54 -3.97 17.37
N ALA A 14 13.69 -3.43 17.80
CA ALA A 14 13.80 -2.22 18.59
C ALA A 14 13.52 -0.92 17.80
N ILE A 15 13.05 -1.03 16.55
CA ILE A 15 12.82 0.11 15.66
C ILE A 15 11.33 0.48 15.68
N ALA A 16 11.00 1.59 16.34
CA ALA A 16 9.65 2.14 16.34
C ALA A 16 9.25 2.58 14.91
N THR A 17 8.37 1.82 14.26
CA THR A 17 7.79 2.22 12.97
C THR A 17 6.78 3.35 13.17
N ILE A 18 7.25 4.60 13.19
CA ILE A 18 6.42 5.80 13.05
C ILE A 18 5.98 5.90 11.57
N GLY A 19 4.97 5.13 11.19
CA GLY A 19 4.65 4.87 9.79
C GLY A 19 3.57 5.76 9.21
N ALA A 20 3.88 7.02 8.86
CA ALA A 20 2.98 7.84 8.02
C ALA A 20 2.63 7.12 6.71
N SER A 21 3.57 6.35 6.16
CA SER A 21 3.39 5.54 4.95
C SER A 21 2.30 4.48 5.05
N GLY A 22 2.06 3.90 6.23
CA GLY A 22 0.96 2.95 6.45
C GLY A 22 -0.42 3.63 6.43
N ALA A 23 -0.50 4.89 6.89
CA ALA A 23 -1.73 5.68 6.76
C ALA A 23 -2.00 6.04 5.29
N ILE A 24 -0.96 6.39 4.53
CA ILE A 24 -1.05 6.61 3.08
C ILE A 24 -1.53 5.34 2.38
N ALA A 25 -0.99 4.17 2.73
CA ALA A 25 -1.45 2.89 2.21
C ALA A 25 -2.94 2.67 2.49
N GLY A 26 -3.45 3.08 3.67
CA GLY A 26 -4.88 3.06 3.96
C GLY A 26 -5.72 3.98 3.09
N VAL A 27 -5.24 5.19 2.79
CA VAL A 27 -5.90 6.07 1.81
C VAL A 27 -5.92 5.43 0.42
N MET A 28 -4.82 4.78 0.01
CA MET A 28 -4.75 4.05 -1.27
C MET A 28 -5.75 2.88 -1.32
N GLY A 29 -5.89 2.12 -0.22
CA GLY A 29 -6.89 1.06 -0.13
C GLY A 29 -8.33 1.56 -0.20
N ALA A 30 -8.61 2.71 0.43
CA ALA A 30 -9.90 3.37 0.28
C ALA A 30 -10.15 3.83 -1.17
N TYR A 31 -9.14 4.44 -1.80
CA TYR A 31 -9.19 4.92 -3.18
C TYR A 31 -9.44 3.78 -4.17
N PHE A 32 -8.80 2.63 -3.97
CA PHE A 32 -8.99 1.42 -4.77
C PHE A 32 -10.46 0.99 -4.88
N VAL A 33 -11.21 1.10 -3.78
CA VAL A 33 -12.63 0.70 -3.72
C VAL A 33 -13.58 1.79 -4.22
N LEU A 34 -13.28 3.05 -3.88
CA LEU A 34 -14.15 4.20 -4.19
C LEU A 34 -14.04 4.64 -5.65
N PHE A 35 -12.85 4.57 -6.23
CA PHE A 35 -12.56 5.13 -7.55
C PHE A 35 -11.98 4.10 -8.53
N PRO A 36 -12.67 2.97 -8.78
CA PRO A 36 -12.12 1.89 -9.58
C PRO A 36 -11.88 2.26 -11.06
N ARG A 37 -12.55 3.32 -11.55
CA ARG A 37 -12.41 3.84 -12.92
C ARG A 37 -11.51 5.05 -13.03
N ALA A 38 -10.98 5.55 -11.91
CA ALA A 38 -10.04 6.67 -11.97
C ALA A 38 -8.74 6.22 -12.65
N ARG A 39 -8.02 7.20 -13.21
CA ARG A 39 -6.76 6.98 -13.90
C ARG A 39 -5.65 7.69 -13.15
N VAL A 40 -4.54 6.97 -12.94
CA VAL A 40 -3.33 7.47 -12.30
C VAL A 40 -2.35 7.82 -13.41
N LEU A 41 -2.02 9.11 -13.51
CA LEU A 41 -0.96 9.56 -14.39
C LEU A 41 0.37 9.06 -13.84
N THR A 42 0.97 8.13 -14.57
CA THR A 42 2.17 7.42 -14.16
C THR A 42 3.31 7.81 -15.08
N LEU A 43 4.41 8.25 -14.48
CA LEU A 43 5.66 8.48 -15.19
C LEU A 43 6.38 7.14 -15.41
N PHE A 44 6.64 6.80 -16.66
CA PHE A 44 7.50 5.69 -17.03
C PHE A 44 8.85 6.25 -17.52
N PRO A 45 9.92 6.12 -16.73
CA PRO A 45 11.21 6.73 -17.06
C PRO A 45 11.92 5.92 -18.15
N ILE A 46 11.91 6.40 -19.40
CA ILE A 46 12.74 5.83 -20.48
C ILE A 46 13.95 6.72 -20.72
N PHE A 47 15.07 6.38 -20.09
CA PHE A 47 16.41 6.98 -20.21
C PHE A 47 16.46 8.53 -20.09
N ILE A 48 16.00 9.26 -21.10
CA ILE A 48 16.03 10.73 -21.20
C ILE A 48 14.64 11.31 -21.50
N ILE A 49 13.69 10.51 -22.00
CA ILE A 49 12.35 10.96 -22.38
C ILE A 49 11.34 10.48 -21.34
N PRO A 50 10.72 11.38 -20.56
CA PRO A 50 9.64 11.01 -19.66
C PRO A 50 8.39 10.65 -20.46
N LEU A 51 7.95 9.40 -20.40
CA LEU A 51 6.66 8.99 -20.95
C LEU A 51 5.61 8.97 -19.86
N TRP A 52 4.46 9.57 -20.15
CA TRP A 52 3.34 9.65 -19.21
C TRP A 52 2.23 8.73 -19.69
N PHE A 53 1.80 7.81 -18.83
CA PHE A 53 0.73 6.88 -19.12
C PHE A 53 -0.38 7.01 -18.08
N GLU A 54 -1.62 7.03 -18.54
CA GLU A 54 -2.78 6.94 -17.65
C GLU A 54 -3.11 5.48 -17.39
N ILE A 55 -2.85 5.00 -16.17
CA ILE A 55 -3.13 3.62 -15.78
C ILE A 55 -4.39 3.59 -14.92
N PRO A 56 -5.35 2.69 -15.17
CA PRO A 56 -6.49 2.51 -14.27
C PRO A 56 -6.04 2.29 -12.83
N ALA A 57 -6.63 3.01 -11.88
CA ALA A 57 -6.23 3.00 -10.48
C ALA A 57 -6.24 1.61 -9.85
N VAL A 58 -7.21 0.76 -10.24
CA VAL A 58 -7.29 -0.64 -9.78
C VAL A 58 -6.05 -1.43 -10.19
N LEU A 59 -5.60 -1.27 -11.44
CA LEU A 59 -4.41 -1.97 -11.93
C LEU A 59 -3.15 -1.45 -11.24
N TYR A 60 -3.00 -0.14 -11.16
CA TYR A 60 -1.83 0.49 -10.54
C TYR A 60 -1.71 0.12 -9.06
N LEU A 61 -2.78 0.34 -8.28
CA LEU A 61 -2.79 0.10 -6.84
C LEU A 61 -2.80 -1.40 -6.50
N GLY A 62 -3.46 -2.23 -7.31
CA GLY A 62 -3.43 -3.68 -7.15
C GLY A 62 -2.04 -4.26 -7.39
N PHE A 63 -1.35 -3.80 -8.44
CA PHE A 63 0.04 -4.16 -8.69
C PHE A 63 0.95 -3.69 -7.55
N TRP A 64 0.83 -2.44 -7.11
CA TRP A 64 1.61 -1.91 -5.99
C TRP A 64 1.38 -2.71 -4.70
N PHE A 65 0.14 -3.08 -4.39
CA PHE A 65 -0.17 -3.89 -3.20
C PHE A 65 0.45 -5.30 -3.29
N LEU A 66 0.44 -5.90 -4.48
CA LEU A 66 1.10 -7.19 -4.71
C LEU A 66 2.61 -7.10 -4.47
N THR A 67 3.27 -6.03 -4.90
CA THR A 67 4.70 -5.85 -4.58
C THR A 67 4.94 -5.73 -3.08
N GLN A 68 4.04 -5.10 -2.32
CA GLN A 68 4.17 -5.05 -0.86
C GLN A 68 4.13 -6.45 -0.23
N ILE A 69 3.24 -7.34 -0.72
CA ILE A 69 3.15 -8.73 -0.25
C ILE A 69 4.44 -9.49 -0.61
N LEU A 70 4.86 -9.43 -1.87
CA LEU A 70 6.06 -10.13 -2.33
C LEU A 70 7.31 -9.66 -1.58
N SER A 71 7.48 -8.35 -1.41
CA SER A 71 8.59 -7.79 -0.64
C SER A 71 8.50 -8.12 0.85
N GLY A 72 7.31 -8.19 1.43
CA GLY A 72 7.09 -8.64 2.80
C GLY A 72 7.48 -10.10 3.02
N VAL A 73 7.21 -10.98 2.04
CA VAL A 73 7.57 -12.40 2.08
C VAL A 73 9.08 -12.61 1.85
N VAL A 74 9.65 -11.93 0.85
CA VAL A 74 11.09 -12.02 0.54
C VAL A 74 11.95 -11.36 1.62
N GLY A 75 11.43 -10.31 2.26
CA GLY A 75 12.11 -9.52 3.29
C GLY A 75 12.16 -10.15 4.69
N LEU A 76 11.70 -11.39 4.86
CA LEU A 76 11.74 -12.11 6.15
C LEU A 76 13.15 -12.52 6.61
N GLY A 77 14.19 -12.21 5.83
CA GLY A 77 15.59 -12.48 6.19
C GLY A 77 16.21 -11.35 7.03
N PRO A 78 17.20 -11.66 7.90
CA PRO A 78 17.78 -10.72 8.89
C PRO A 78 18.55 -9.53 8.29
N ARG A 79 18.63 -9.40 6.97
CA ARG A 79 19.32 -8.30 6.26
C ARG A 79 18.37 -7.35 5.52
N PHE A 80 17.06 -7.59 5.51
CA PHE A 80 16.10 -6.90 4.64
C PHE A 80 14.98 -6.13 5.38
N GLU A 81 15.17 -5.78 6.66
CA GLU A 81 14.20 -5.06 7.49
C GLU A 81 14.12 -3.54 7.24
N ALA A 82 14.69 -3.01 6.16
CA ALA A 82 14.75 -1.56 5.92
C ALA A 82 13.37 -0.91 5.64
N VAL A 83 12.36 -1.70 5.23
CA VAL A 83 11.04 -1.20 4.85
C VAL A 83 9.94 -1.99 5.57
N ALA A 84 9.00 -1.28 6.18
CA ALA A 84 7.90 -1.86 6.93
C ALA A 84 6.75 -2.36 6.02
N TRP A 85 7.03 -3.34 5.15
CA TRP A 85 6.08 -3.89 4.17
C TRP A 85 4.74 -4.30 4.79
N TRP A 86 4.78 -4.97 5.95
CA TRP A 86 3.58 -5.39 6.69
C TRP A 86 2.72 -4.23 7.18
N ALA A 87 3.31 -3.06 7.47
CA ALA A 87 2.57 -1.87 7.82
C ALA A 87 1.78 -1.31 6.62
N HIS A 88 2.35 -1.38 5.41
CA HIS A 88 1.66 -0.98 4.18
C HIS A 88 0.51 -1.93 3.85
N ILE A 89 0.74 -3.24 3.96
CA ILE A 89 -0.29 -4.26 3.72
C ILE A 89 -1.47 -4.06 4.69
N GLY A 90 -1.19 -3.94 5.99
CA GLY A 90 -2.21 -3.71 7.01
C GLY A 90 -2.93 -2.37 6.82
N GLY A 91 -2.21 -1.32 6.45
CA GLY A 91 -2.78 -0.02 6.12
C GLY A 91 -3.80 -0.11 4.98
N PHE A 92 -3.38 -0.66 3.84
CA PHE A 92 -4.23 -0.82 2.65
C PHE A 92 -5.52 -1.60 2.95
N LEU A 93 -5.40 -2.76 3.61
CA LEU A 93 -6.55 -3.58 3.98
C LEU A 93 -7.49 -2.86 4.96
N ALA A 94 -6.97 -2.10 5.91
CA ALA A 94 -7.79 -1.30 6.81
C ALA A 94 -8.60 -0.23 6.04
N GLY A 95 -7.98 0.43 5.06
CA GLY A 95 -8.65 1.40 4.19
C GLY A 95 -9.80 0.79 3.38
N VAL A 96 -9.54 -0.37 2.75
CA VAL A 96 -10.56 -1.16 2.04
C VAL A 96 -11.72 -1.50 2.99
N TYR A 97 -11.40 -2.04 4.16
CA TYR A 97 -12.38 -2.43 5.17
C TYR A 97 -13.26 -1.26 5.61
N PHE A 98 -12.65 -0.11 5.92
CA PHE A 98 -13.41 1.06 6.37
C PHE A 98 -14.36 1.58 5.29
N VAL A 99 -13.93 1.61 4.03
CA VAL A 99 -14.82 2.00 2.93
C VAL A 99 -16.00 1.04 2.82
N LEU A 100 -15.74 -0.27 2.79
CA LEU A 100 -16.80 -1.27 2.66
C LEU A 100 -17.79 -1.25 3.82
N ARG A 101 -17.31 -0.91 5.03
CA ARG A 101 -18.15 -0.93 6.24
C ARG A 101 -18.93 0.36 6.50
N PHE A 102 -18.37 1.51 6.13
CA PHE A 102 -18.89 2.82 6.56
C PHE A 102 -19.35 3.71 5.41
N VAL A 103 -18.86 3.49 4.18
CA VAL A 103 -19.28 4.29 3.02
C VAL A 103 -20.49 3.65 2.37
N LYS A 104 -21.67 4.25 2.57
CA LYS A 104 -22.87 3.90 1.80
C LYS A 104 -22.70 4.42 0.37
N ARG A 105 -22.62 3.52 -0.62
CA ARG A 105 -22.73 3.90 -2.03
C ARG A 105 -24.12 4.51 -2.25
N ARG A 106 -24.20 5.82 -2.46
CA ARG A 106 -25.41 6.42 -3.03
C ARG A 106 -25.50 5.88 -4.46
N ARG A 107 -26.53 5.09 -4.72
CA ARG A 107 -26.88 4.64 -6.07
C ARG A 107 -27.38 5.82 -6.89
#